data_AF-V5GT88-F1
#
_entry.id   AF-V5GT88-F1
#
_cell.length_a   1.000
_cell.length_b   1.000
_cell.length_c   1.000
_cell.angle_alpha   90.00
_cell.angle_beta   90.00
_cell.angle_gamma   90.00
#
_symmetry.space_group_name_H-M   'P 1'
#
loop_
_entity.id
_entity.type
_entity.pdbx_description
1 polymer ?
#
loop_
_entity_poly.entity_id
_entity_poly.type
_entity_poly.pdbx_seq_one_letter_code
_entity_poly.pdbx_strand_id
1 'polypeptide(L)'
;FKLLEVVRNYQDKKSLKTLGHMCLHIEAIKISNKNDRQNVLPQYSCLVLSPANLWQQDVQRFSQDNSILTTIFNHHSFQKSKTSIAEMLFGMHLFDTGIKRYPIRNRQRIIQYAVTLFFKEY
;
A
#
# COMPACT_ATOMS: atom_id res chain seq x y z
N PHE A 1 -2.06 -10.14 -6.37
CA PHE A 1 -0.88 -9.34 -5.99
C PHE A 1 0.21 -10.25 -5.43
N LYS A 2 1.00 -10.88 -6.30
CA LYS A 2 1.86 -12.03 -5.96
C LYS A 2 2.94 -11.72 -4.91
N LEU A 3 3.57 -10.54 -4.99
CA LEU A 3 4.63 -10.16 -4.03
C LEU A 3 4.10 -10.10 -2.59
N LEU A 4 2.94 -9.47 -2.38
CA LEU A 4 2.32 -9.36 -1.05
C LEU A 4 1.92 -10.73 -0.48
N GLU A 5 1.45 -11.63 -1.34
CA GLU A 5 1.12 -13.01 -0.98
C GLU A 5 2.37 -13.78 -0.53
N VAL A 6 3.47 -13.69 -1.29
CA VAL A 6 4.75 -14.32 -0.92
C VAL A 6 5.26 -13.79 0.43
N VAL A 7 5.17 -12.47 0.66
CA VAL A 7 5.58 -11.84 1.92
C VAL A 7 4.74 -12.35 3.10
N ARG A 8 3.42 -12.45 2.94
CA ARG A 8 2.51 -12.90 4.00
C ARG A 8 2.64 -14.39 4.33
N ASN A 9 2.84 -15.20 3.30
CA ASN A 9 2.96 -16.65 3.43
C ASN A 9 4.40 -17.08 3.72
N TYR A 10 5.31 -16.12 3.95
CA TYR A 10 6.69 -16.44 4.31
C TYR A 10 6.75 -17.13 5.67
N GLN A 11 7.44 -18.26 5.71
CA GLN A 11 7.81 -18.99 6.90
C GLN A 11 9.31 -19.24 6.87
N ASP A 12 9.99 -18.85 7.95
CA ASP A 12 11.41 -19.15 8.08
C ASP A 12 11.64 -20.65 8.25
N LYS A 13 12.59 -21.21 7.48
CA LYS A 13 12.85 -22.65 7.49
C LYS A 13 13.55 -23.14 8.76
N LYS A 14 14.28 -22.25 9.47
CA LYS A 14 15.07 -22.62 10.65
C LYS A 14 14.26 -22.44 11.93
N SER A 15 13.66 -21.27 12.10
CA SER A 15 12.90 -20.93 13.31
C SER A 15 11.42 -21.29 13.23
N LEU A 16 10.93 -21.71 12.05
CA LEU A 16 9.51 -21.99 11.75
C LEU A 16 8.58 -20.79 12.01
N LYS A 17 9.14 -19.60 12.21
CA LYS A 17 8.38 -18.37 12.49
C LYS A 17 7.76 -17.87 11.19
N THR A 18 6.50 -17.46 11.28
CA THR A 18 5.77 -16.78 10.20
C THR A 18 5.85 -15.27 10.38
N LEU A 19 5.45 -14.51 9.35
CA LEU A 19 5.33 -13.04 9.45
C LEU A 19 4.51 -12.60 10.67
N GLY A 20 3.42 -13.32 10.98
CA GLY A 20 2.54 -13.01 12.12
C GLY A 20 3.23 -13.05 13.50
N HIS A 21 4.32 -13.81 13.64
CA HIS A 21 5.07 -13.90 14.90
C HIS A 21 6.00 -12.70 15.13
N MET A 22 6.38 -12.00 14.06
CA MET A 22 7.42 -10.97 14.09
C MET A 22 6.88 -9.59 13.72
N CYS A 23 5.73 -9.50 13.06
CA CYS A 23 5.16 -8.24 12.63
C CYS A 23 4.56 -7.44 13.79
N LEU A 24 4.48 -6.13 13.61
CA LEU A 24 3.66 -5.27 14.45
C LEU A 24 2.20 -5.48 14.05
N HIS A 25 1.40 -6.04 14.97
CA HIS A 25 -0.03 -6.25 14.75
C HIS A 25 -0.81 -4.98 15.07
N ILE A 26 -1.76 -4.64 14.21
CA ILE A 26 -2.66 -3.50 14.42
C ILE A 26 -4.09 -3.99 14.59
N GLU A 27 -4.84 -3.35 15.47
CA GLU A 27 -6.26 -3.63 15.67
C GLU A 27 -7.12 -2.74 14.76
N ALA A 28 -7.98 -1.92 15.34
CA ALA A 28 -8.81 -0.96 14.63
C ALA A 28 -8.10 0.38 14.44
N ILE A 29 -8.41 1.04 13.34
CA ILE A 29 -7.95 2.41 13.08
C ILE A 29 -8.93 3.37 13.76
N LYS A 30 -8.40 4.36 14.48
CA LYS A 30 -9.22 5.48 14.98
C LYS A 30 -9.61 6.39 13.80
N ILE A 31 -10.80 6.15 13.25
CA ILE A 31 -11.36 6.99 12.18
C ILE A 31 -11.81 8.32 12.80
N SER A 32 -11.11 9.42 12.52
CA SER A 32 -11.49 10.75 13.03
C SER A 32 -12.56 11.43 12.16
N ASN A 33 -12.68 11.06 10.87
CA ASN A 33 -13.66 11.62 9.94
C ASN A 33 -14.34 10.52 9.10
N LYS A 34 -15.67 10.53 9.02
CA LYS A 34 -16.47 9.60 8.19
C LYS A 34 -16.17 9.67 6.68
N ASN A 35 -15.52 10.73 6.24
CA ASN A 35 -15.13 10.96 4.85
C ASN A 35 -13.69 10.51 4.52
N ASP A 36 -12.94 9.98 5.50
CA ASP A 36 -11.61 9.41 5.25
C ASP A 36 -11.75 8.06 4.55
N ARG A 37 -11.98 8.14 3.24
CA ARG A 37 -11.33 7.31 2.22
C ARG A 37 -11.15 5.85 2.63
N GLN A 38 -12.28 5.16 2.73
CA GLN A 38 -12.46 3.72 2.53
C GLN A 38 -11.27 2.85 2.97
N ASN A 39 -11.16 2.46 4.23
CA ASN A 39 -10.47 1.25 4.73
C ASN A 39 -9.24 0.74 3.92
N VAL A 40 -8.37 1.61 3.41
CA VAL A 40 -7.20 1.20 2.61
C VAL A 40 -6.08 0.74 3.53
N LEU A 41 -5.97 1.35 4.71
CA LEU A 41 -5.01 0.92 5.70
C LEU A 41 -5.43 -0.45 6.28
N PRO A 42 -4.46 -1.34 6.54
CA PRO A 42 -4.75 -2.65 7.13
C PRO A 42 -5.46 -2.50 8.48
N GLN A 43 -6.24 -3.50 8.88
CA GLN A 43 -6.93 -3.58 10.17
C GLN A 43 -6.92 -5.03 10.62
N TYR A 44 -6.80 -5.27 11.93
CA TYR A 44 -6.77 -6.62 12.52
C TYR A 44 -5.76 -7.55 11.84
N SER A 45 -4.61 -7.02 11.44
CA SER A 45 -3.57 -7.78 10.76
C SER A 45 -2.18 -7.22 11.06
N CYS A 46 -1.13 -7.88 10.57
CA CYS A 46 0.20 -7.26 10.48
C CYS A 46 0.12 -5.90 9.77
N LEU A 47 0.84 -4.91 10.28
CA LEU A 47 1.03 -3.62 9.63
C LEU A 47 1.94 -3.81 8.42
N VAL A 48 1.30 -4.05 7.27
CA VAL A 48 1.95 -4.19 5.97
C VAL A 48 1.32 -3.19 5.01
N LEU A 49 2.14 -2.30 4.46
CA LEU A 49 1.70 -1.28 3.50
C LEU A 49 2.14 -1.68 2.09
N SER A 50 1.19 -1.66 1.16
CA SER A 50 1.41 -1.99 -0.24
C SER A 50 0.41 -1.22 -1.12
N PRO A 51 0.74 -0.90 -2.39
CA PRO A 51 -0.24 -0.32 -3.31
C PRO A 51 -1.48 -1.18 -3.50
N ALA A 52 -1.37 -2.51 -3.31
CA ALA A 52 -2.47 -3.46 -3.38
C ALA A 52 -3.64 -3.11 -2.44
N ASN A 53 -3.36 -2.41 -1.34
CA ASN A 53 -4.36 -1.96 -0.37
C ASN A 53 -5.39 -1.00 -0.97
N LEU A 54 -5.05 -0.24 -2.01
CA LEU A 54 -6.00 0.64 -2.71
C LEU A 54 -7.17 -0.15 -3.32
N TRP A 55 -6.93 -1.42 -3.69
CA TRP A 55 -7.94 -2.32 -4.24
C TRP A 55 -8.31 -3.44 -3.25
N GLN A 56 -8.12 -3.21 -1.95
CA GLN A 56 -8.41 -4.19 -0.90
C GLN A 56 -7.73 -5.55 -1.14
N GLN A 57 -6.57 -5.53 -1.79
CA GLN A 57 -5.77 -6.70 -2.14
C GLN A 57 -6.49 -7.69 -3.08
N ASP A 58 -7.55 -7.23 -3.74
CA ASP A 58 -8.31 -7.96 -4.74
C ASP A 58 -7.83 -7.60 -6.16
N VAL A 59 -7.31 -8.60 -6.87
CA VAL A 59 -6.82 -8.44 -8.24
C VAL A 59 -7.96 -8.14 -9.22
N GLN A 60 -9.17 -8.66 -8.96
CA GLN A 60 -10.32 -8.39 -9.82
C GLN A 60 -10.73 -6.93 -9.74
N ARG A 61 -10.74 -6.34 -8.53
CA ARG A 61 -10.99 -4.90 -8.36
C ARG A 61 -9.96 -4.03 -9.06
N PHE A 62 -8.69 -4.42 -9.01
CA PHE A 62 -7.65 -3.74 -9.77
C PHE A 62 -7.89 -3.86 -11.29
N SER A 63 -8.24 -5.05 -11.77
CA SER A 63 -8.47 -5.29 -13.20
C SER A 63 -9.72 -4.58 -13.74
N GLN A 64 -10.72 -4.32 -12.89
CA GLN A 64 -11.96 -3.63 -13.25
C GLN A 64 -11.86 -2.10 -13.06
N ASP A 65 -10.77 -1.59 -12.48
CA ASP A 65 -10.57 -0.17 -12.26
C ASP A 65 -10.17 0.54 -13.57
N ASN A 66 -11.15 1.18 -14.20
CA ASN A 66 -10.95 1.98 -15.41
C ASN A 66 -10.23 3.32 -15.14
N SER A 67 -9.95 3.65 -13.88
CA SER A 67 -9.47 4.95 -13.44
C SER A 67 -8.34 4.87 -12.41
N ILE A 68 -7.38 3.97 -12.62
CA ILE A 68 -6.23 3.70 -11.71
C ILE A 68 -5.56 4.98 -11.19
N LEU A 69 -5.33 5.97 -12.06
CA LEU A 69 -4.73 7.25 -11.66
C LEU A 69 -5.64 8.00 -10.67
N THR A 70 -6.93 8.08 -10.96
CA THR A 70 -7.91 8.72 -10.08
C THR A 70 -7.94 7.99 -8.73
N THR A 71 -7.94 6.66 -8.72
CA THR A 71 -7.86 5.86 -7.50
C THR A 71 -6.63 6.21 -6.67
N ILE A 72 -5.43 6.25 -7.26
CA ILE A 72 -4.21 6.60 -6.53
C ILE A 72 -4.23 8.06 -6.04
N PHE A 73 -4.54 9.01 -6.92
CA PHE A 73 -4.49 10.45 -6.60
C PHE A 73 -5.62 10.90 -5.67
N ASN A 74 -6.70 10.12 -5.56
CA ASN A 74 -7.70 10.33 -4.52
C ASN A 74 -7.11 10.17 -3.12
N HIS A 75 -6.08 9.34 -2.94
CA HIS A 75 -5.39 9.16 -1.65
C HIS A 75 -4.09 9.98 -1.52
N HIS A 76 -3.79 10.83 -2.51
CA HIS A 76 -2.65 11.72 -2.47
C HIS A 76 -3.02 13.09 -1.89
N SER A 77 -2.13 13.64 -1.07
CA SER A 77 -2.23 15.00 -0.53
C SER A 77 -1.24 15.87 -1.27
N PHE A 78 -1.71 16.97 -1.88
CA PHE A 78 -0.85 17.94 -2.54
C PHE A 78 -0.18 18.92 -1.56
N GLN A 79 -0.43 18.78 -0.24
CA GLN A 79 0.22 19.58 0.79
C GLN A 79 1.64 19.05 1.02
N LYS A 80 2.65 19.83 0.60
CA LYS A 80 4.08 19.45 0.64
C LYS A 80 4.61 19.02 2.02
N SER A 81 3.97 19.41 3.11
CA SER A 81 4.40 19.11 4.48
C SER A 81 3.85 17.82 5.06
N LYS A 82 2.99 17.09 4.33
CA LYS A 82 2.32 15.89 4.84
C LYS A 82 2.53 14.71 3.91
N THR A 83 3.04 13.61 4.47
CA THR A 83 3.04 12.30 3.81
C THR A 83 1.61 11.88 3.55
N SER A 84 1.28 11.61 2.29
CA SER A 84 -0.05 11.16 1.91
C SER A 84 -0.24 9.66 2.10
N ILE A 85 -1.49 9.20 2.23
CA ILE A 85 -1.80 7.76 2.33
C ILE A 85 -1.27 7.02 1.11
N ALA A 86 -1.41 7.58 -0.09
CA ALA A 86 -0.84 6.99 -1.30
C ALA A 86 0.67 6.79 -1.19
N GLU A 87 1.43 7.79 -0.73
CA GLU A 87 2.89 7.65 -0.56
C GLU A 87 3.24 6.60 0.52
N MET A 88 2.48 6.54 1.61
CA MET A 88 2.66 5.50 2.63
C MET A 88 2.45 4.10 2.05
N LEU A 89 1.41 3.91 1.23
CA LEU A 89 1.11 2.63 0.59
C LEU A 89 2.15 2.24 -0.47
N PHE A 90 2.72 3.22 -1.18
CA PHE A 90 3.79 2.98 -2.15
C PHE A 90 5.17 2.83 -1.51
N GLY A 91 5.33 3.24 -0.25
CA GLY A 91 6.60 3.21 0.48
C GLY A 91 7.65 4.20 -0.07
N MET A 92 7.23 5.14 -0.90
CA MET A 92 8.08 6.17 -1.53
C MET A 92 7.21 7.34 -1.99
N HIS A 93 7.86 8.46 -2.33
CA HIS A 93 7.15 9.60 -2.90
C HIS A 93 6.53 9.26 -4.26
N LEU A 94 5.30 9.71 -4.50
CA LEU A 94 4.60 9.38 -5.75
C LEU A 94 5.32 9.89 -6.99
N PHE A 95 6.07 10.99 -6.91
CA PHE A 95 6.85 11.49 -8.04
C PHE A 95 8.01 10.55 -8.43
N ASP A 96 8.55 9.77 -7.48
CA ASP A 96 9.61 8.79 -7.71
C ASP A 96 9.07 7.45 -8.24
N THR A 97 7.79 7.16 -8.02
CA THR A 97 7.13 5.93 -8.52
C THR A 97 7.01 5.86 -10.04
N GLY A 98 7.22 6.97 -10.76
CA GLY A 98 6.97 7.08 -12.20
C GLY A 98 5.50 7.37 -12.58
N ILE A 99 4.58 7.32 -11.62
CA ILE A 99 3.15 7.62 -11.81
C ILE A 99 2.95 9.14 -11.85
N LYS A 100 2.28 9.65 -12.89
CA LYS A 100 1.90 11.07 -12.98
C LYS A 100 0.41 11.21 -13.18
N ARG A 101 -0.19 12.17 -12.48
CA ARG A 101 -1.62 12.50 -12.58
C ARG A 101 -2.04 12.90 -13.99
N TYR A 102 -1.21 13.73 -14.63
CA TYR A 102 -1.43 14.23 -15.98
C TYR A 102 -0.20 13.92 -16.84
N PRO A 103 -0.15 12.76 -17.50
CA PRO A 103 0.93 12.46 -18.42
C PRO A 103 0.79 13.31 -19.70
N ILE A 104 1.68 14.30 -19.88
CA ILE A 104 1.69 15.19 -21.06
C ILE A 104 2.16 14.45 -22.34
N ARG A 105 2.96 13.38 -22.18
CA ARG A 105 3.46 12.54 -23.27
C ARG A 105 3.23 11.08 -22.93
N ASN A 106 2.75 10.30 -23.91
CA ASN A 106 2.60 8.84 -23.85
C ASN A 106 3.96 8.14 -23.94
N ARG A 107 4.82 8.37 -22.94
CA ARG A 107 6.09 7.65 -22.78
C ARG A 107 5.85 6.43 -21.89
N GLN A 108 6.45 5.30 -22.26
CA GLN A 108 6.60 4.17 -21.35
C GLN A 108 7.37 4.63 -20.11
N ARG A 109 6.92 4.19 -18.93
CA ARG A 109 7.56 4.48 -17.64
C ARG A 109 7.64 3.22 -16.84
N ILE A 110 8.73 3.10 -16.10
CA ILE A 110 8.90 2.05 -15.11
C ILE A 110 8.15 2.51 -13.86
N ILE A 111 7.20 1.70 -13.40
CA ILE A 111 6.48 1.95 -12.15
C ILE A 111 7.29 1.31 -11.02
N GLN A 112 7.67 2.12 -10.04
CA GLN A 112 8.39 1.68 -8.85
C GLN A 112 7.48 1.78 -7.63
N TYR A 113 7.55 0.77 -6.76
CA TYR A 113 6.84 0.73 -5.50
C TYR A 113 7.57 -0.20 -4.54
N ALA A 114 7.28 -0.05 -3.25
CA ALA A 114 7.78 -0.93 -2.20
C ALA A 114 6.62 -1.60 -1.44
N VAL A 115 6.95 -2.66 -0.71
CA VAL A 115 6.08 -3.24 0.32
C VAL A 115 6.75 -2.97 1.65
N THR A 116 6.12 -2.15 2.50
CA THR A 116 6.68 -1.75 3.78
C THR A 116 6.14 -2.65 4.89
N LEU A 117 7.06 -3.24 5.65
CA LEU A 117 6.79 -4.18 6.73
C LEU A 117 7.28 -3.58 8.05
N PHE A 118 6.46 -3.70 9.09
CA PHE A 118 6.82 -3.25 10.43
C PHE A 118 6.97 -4.48 11.33
N PHE A 119 8.13 -4.61 11.97
CA PHE A 119 8.45 -5.70 12.88
C PHE A 119 8.40 -5.22 14.34
N LYS A 120 8.03 -6.12 15.25
CA LYS A 120 8.04 -5.89 16.70
C LYS A 120 9.46 -5.96 17.25
N GLU A 121 10.26 -6.89 16.74
CA GLU A 121 11.61 -7.21 17.19
C GLU A 121 12.51 -7.32 15.95
N TYR A 122 13.74 -6.79 16.04
CA TYR A 122 14.77 -6.85 15.00
C TYR A 122 16.02 -7.55 15.54
#